data_AF-A0A9Q3EMT4-F1
#
_entry.id   AF-A0A9Q3EMT4-F1
#
_cell.length_a   1.000
_cell.length_b   1.000
_cell.length_c   1.000
_cell.angle_alpha   90.00
_cell.angle_beta   90.00
_cell.angle_gamma   90.00
#
_symmetry.space_group_name_H-M   'P 1'
#
loop_
_entity.id
_entity.type
_entity.pdbx_description
1 polymer ?
#
loop_
_entity_poly.entity_id
_entity_poly.type
_entity_poly.pdbx_seq_one_letter_code
_entity_poly.pdbx_strand_id
1 'polypeptide(L)'
;MTPPRRSRAASSAHSLHIQWSRAVRDHERLEQDFQDWRSRREQRRQSLISQIKRIESSSNAGSSSKKNLAGLKADLEKMNDEDNESAHEELLEKAYCSLPVRKPAYKKLAYELALKHSRAKVKRTAEEREAAFKEQEGKGKAKDAPDAPDAPGPSGPPDAPGPSGAPAAPDAPAVPDAPAVPDAPAVPDAPGPSGPPDAPGAPGPSGAPGAPDAPEDPKPPEPPADE
;
A
#
# COMPACT_ATOMS: atom_id res chain seq x y z
N MET A 1 -21.98 -24.43 40.42
CA MET A 1 -22.59 -23.31 39.66
C MET A 1 -21.46 -22.49 39.06
N THR A 2 -21.23 -22.64 37.76
CA THR A 2 -20.26 -21.84 36.99
C THR A 2 -20.85 -20.46 36.79
N PRO A 3 -20.17 -19.35 37.13
CA PRO A 3 -20.72 -18.03 36.86
C PRO A 3 -20.87 -17.83 35.34
N PRO A 4 -21.91 -17.12 34.88
CA PRO A 4 -22.09 -16.88 33.46
C PRO A 4 -20.89 -16.10 32.92
N ARG A 5 -20.36 -16.58 31.79
CA ARG A 5 -19.35 -15.88 30.97
C ARG A 5 -19.77 -14.42 30.85
N ARG A 6 -18.94 -13.50 31.38
CA ARG A 6 -19.09 -12.05 31.18
C ARG A 6 -19.42 -11.82 29.71
N SER A 7 -20.61 -11.29 29.43
CA SER A 7 -20.99 -10.84 28.10
C SER A 7 -19.88 -9.91 27.60
N ARG A 8 -19.57 -9.99 26.30
CA ARG A 8 -18.78 -8.99 25.56
C ARG A 8 -19.05 -7.62 26.20
N ALA A 9 -18.02 -7.00 26.77
CA ALA A 9 -18.15 -5.68 27.37
C ALA A 9 -18.82 -4.77 26.33
N ALA A 10 -20.01 -4.25 26.66
CA ALA A 10 -20.73 -3.33 25.80
C ALA A 10 -19.80 -2.14 25.55
N SER A 11 -19.21 -2.10 24.35
CA SER A 11 -18.33 -1.00 23.97
C SER A 11 -19.22 0.23 23.85
N SER A 12 -18.89 1.29 24.57
CA SER A 12 -19.63 2.56 24.50
C SER A 12 -19.70 3.05 23.03
N ALA A 13 -20.77 3.76 22.66
CA ALA A 13 -20.95 4.34 21.33
C ALA A 13 -19.72 5.15 20.88
N HIS A 14 -19.05 5.85 21.80
CA HIS A 14 -17.80 6.57 21.54
C HIS A 14 -16.64 5.64 21.17
N SER A 15 -16.50 4.48 21.84
CA SER A 15 -15.49 3.48 21.51
C SER A 15 -15.74 2.86 20.13
N LEU A 16 -16.99 2.55 19.81
CA LEU A 16 -17.39 2.02 18.50
C LEU A 16 -17.14 3.04 17.37
N HIS A 17 -17.41 4.32 17.63
CA HIS A 17 -17.06 5.39 16.69
C HIS A 17 -15.56 5.45 16.42
N ILE A 18 -14.71 5.40 17.45
CA ILE A 18 -13.24 5.36 17.28
C ILE A 18 -12.82 4.13 16.47
N GLN A 19 -13.40 2.96 16.73
CA GLN A 19 -13.09 1.73 16.00
C GLN A 19 -13.46 1.83 14.51
N TRP A 20 -14.64 2.37 14.21
CA TRP A 20 -15.08 2.62 12.84
C TRP A 20 -14.16 3.63 12.13
N SER A 21 -13.88 4.78 12.75
CA SER A 21 -13.00 5.81 12.17
C SER A 21 -11.57 5.30 11.93
N ARG A 22 -11.07 4.38 12.77
CA ARG A 22 -9.80 3.68 12.50
C ARG A 22 -9.91 2.73 11.31
N ALA A 23 -10.97 1.92 11.26
CA ALA A 23 -11.19 1.00 10.16
C ALA A 23 -11.31 1.71 8.80
N VAL A 24 -11.96 2.88 8.75
CA VAL A 24 -12.07 3.71 7.54
C VAL A 24 -10.69 4.19 7.10
N ARG A 25 -9.92 4.83 8.00
CA ARG A 25 -8.56 5.30 7.68
C ARG A 25 -7.62 4.18 7.23
N ASP A 26 -7.69 3.02 7.90
CA ASP A 26 -6.89 1.86 7.51
C ASP A 26 -7.28 1.35 6.10
N HIS A 27 -8.57 1.38 5.77
CA HIS A 27 -9.07 1.01 4.44
C HIS A 27 -8.59 1.97 3.35
N GLU A 28 -8.75 3.28 3.57
CA GLU A 28 -8.31 4.33 2.66
C GLU A 28 -6.80 4.27 2.41
N ARG A 29 -6.02 4.08 3.48
CA ARG A 29 -4.57 3.91 3.38
C ARG A 29 -4.20 2.70 2.54
N LEU A 30 -4.86 1.57 2.76
CA LEU A 30 -4.62 0.35 2.01
C LEU A 30 -4.99 0.52 0.52
N GLU A 31 -6.07 1.23 0.23
CA GLU A 31 -6.49 1.53 -1.15
C GLU A 31 -5.47 2.42 -1.84
N GLN A 32 -4.98 3.47 -1.16
CA GLN A 32 -3.93 4.33 -1.66
C GLN A 32 -2.63 3.56 -1.93
N ASP A 33 -2.16 2.76 -0.96
CA ASP A 33 -0.94 1.94 -1.10
C ASP A 33 -1.07 0.97 -2.31
N PHE A 34 -2.26 0.42 -2.54
CA PHE A 34 -2.52 -0.46 -3.70
C PHE A 34 -2.49 0.30 -5.03
N GLN A 35 -3.13 1.47 -5.10
CA GLN A 35 -3.13 2.29 -6.31
C GLN A 35 -1.74 2.82 -6.64
N ASP A 36 -0.97 3.26 -5.64
CA ASP A 36 0.41 3.70 -5.82
C ASP A 36 1.28 2.58 -6.38
N TRP A 37 1.13 1.36 -5.84
CA TRP A 37 1.84 0.20 -6.35
C TRP A 37 1.48 -0.11 -7.81
N ARG A 38 0.18 -0.12 -8.16
CA ARG A 38 -0.26 -0.33 -9.55
C ARG A 38 0.23 0.77 -10.49
N SER A 39 0.17 2.02 -10.05
CA SER A 39 0.59 3.18 -10.82
C SER A 39 2.08 3.15 -11.13
N ARG A 40 2.93 2.87 -10.14
CA ARG A 40 4.39 2.71 -10.35
C ARG A 40 4.71 1.59 -11.32
N ARG A 41 3.97 0.49 -11.23
CA ARG A 41 4.14 -0.65 -12.13
C ARG A 41 3.74 -0.27 -13.55
N GLU A 42 2.58 0.33 -13.72
CA GLU A 42 2.10 0.82 -15.02
C GLU A 42 3.05 1.86 -15.63
N GLN A 43 3.57 2.79 -14.83
CA GLN A 43 4.55 3.77 -15.28
C GLN A 43 5.82 3.12 -15.84
N ARG A 44 6.31 2.04 -15.19
CA ARG A 44 7.46 1.27 -15.70
C ARG A 44 7.12 0.60 -17.03
N ARG A 45 5.94 0.00 -17.15
CA ARG A 45 5.46 -0.62 -18.40
C ARG A 45 5.39 0.40 -19.55
N GLN A 46 4.81 1.57 -19.28
CA GLN A 46 4.72 2.67 -20.25
C GLN A 46 6.09 3.24 -20.61
N SER A 47 7.03 3.28 -19.66
CA SER A 47 8.42 3.68 -19.94
C SER A 47 9.08 2.72 -20.93
N LEU A 48 8.94 1.41 -20.74
CA LEU A 48 9.45 0.39 -21.68
C LEU A 48 8.84 0.57 -23.07
N ILE A 49 7.51 0.70 -23.16
CA ILE A 49 6.80 0.92 -24.42
C ILE A 49 7.29 2.20 -25.11
N SER A 50 7.47 3.28 -24.36
CA SER A 50 7.96 4.55 -24.88
C SER A 50 9.39 4.45 -25.40
N GLN A 51 10.27 3.71 -24.71
CA GLN A 51 11.64 3.45 -25.16
C GLN A 51 11.67 2.61 -26.43
N ILE A 52 10.87 1.54 -26.49
CA ILE A 52 10.71 0.68 -27.66
C ILE A 52 10.27 1.53 -28.86
N LYS A 53 9.20 2.32 -28.72
CA LYS A 53 8.67 3.18 -29.78
C LYS A 53 9.71 4.20 -30.26
N ARG A 54 10.49 4.78 -29.35
CA ARG A 54 11.56 5.73 -29.69
C ARG A 54 12.64 5.08 -30.55
N ILE A 55 13.06 3.87 -30.20
CA ILE A 55 14.08 3.14 -30.97
C ILE A 55 13.52 2.70 -32.33
N GLU A 56 12.28 2.20 -32.37
CA GLU A 56 11.62 1.79 -33.62
C GLU A 56 11.41 2.94 -34.59
N SER A 57 11.16 4.16 -34.08
CA SER A 57 11.03 5.36 -34.89
C SER A 57 12.38 5.91 -35.39
N SER A 58 13.51 5.41 -34.88
CA SER A 58 14.85 5.81 -35.31
C SER A 58 15.28 5.02 -36.54
N SER A 59 15.24 5.68 -37.71
CA SER A 59 15.51 5.05 -39.02
C SER A 59 16.95 4.57 -39.25
N ASN A 60 17.88 4.86 -38.33
CA ASN A 60 19.29 4.48 -38.45
C ASN A 60 19.81 3.74 -37.21
N ALA A 61 19.01 2.78 -36.73
CA ALA A 61 19.37 1.97 -35.56
C ALA A 61 20.56 1.04 -35.87
N GLY A 62 21.73 1.39 -35.34
CA GLY A 62 22.92 0.53 -35.37
C GLY A 62 22.71 -0.81 -34.65
N SER A 63 23.64 -1.75 -34.83
CA SER A 63 23.59 -3.10 -34.23
C SER A 63 23.37 -3.10 -32.71
N SER A 64 23.95 -2.11 -32.00
CA SER A 64 23.75 -1.92 -30.56
C SER A 64 22.29 -1.54 -30.21
N SER A 65 21.68 -0.60 -30.94
CA SER A 65 20.28 -0.21 -30.75
C SER A 65 19.31 -1.36 -30.99
N LYS A 66 19.62 -2.27 -31.92
CA LYS A 66 18.83 -3.49 -32.16
C LYS A 66 18.91 -4.48 -31.00
N LYS A 67 20.09 -4.68 -30.42
CA LYS A 67 20.26 -5.52 -29.21
C LYS A 67 19.50 -4.92 -28.01
N ASN A 68 19.59 -3.60 -27.83
CA ASN A 68 18.83 -2.89 -26.79
C ASN A 68 17.31 -3.02 -27.00
N LEU A 69 16.82 -2.92 -28.24
CA LEU A 69 15.41 -3.11 -28.56
C LEU A 69 14.91 -4.51 -28.17
N ALA A 70 15.68 -5.55 -28.49
CA ALA A 70 15.34 -6.92 -28.13
C ALA A 70 15.28 -7.11 -26.60
N GLY A 71 16.25 -6.54 -25.86
CA GLY A 71 16.23 -6.55 -24.39
C GLY A 71 15.00 -5.86 -23.81
N LEU A 72 14.66 -4.67 -24.30
CA LEU A 72 13.47 -3.93 -23.84
C LEU A 72 12.16 -4.68 -24.14
N LYS A 73 12.06 -5.35 -25.30
CA LYS A 73 10.90 -6.18 -25.64
C LYS A 73 10.78 -7.39 -24.72
N ALA A 74 11.89 -8.07 -24.43
CA ALA A 74 11.92 -9.19 -23.49
C ALA A 74 11.54 -8.75 -22.06
N ASP A 75 12.02 -7.58 -21.62
CA ASP A 75 11.66 -7.03 -20.31
C ASP A 75 10.15 -6.69 -20.24
N LEU A 76 9.57 -6.16 -21.31
CA LEU A 76 8.14 -5.87 -21.39
C LEU A 76 7.29 -7.16 -21.38
N GLU A 77 7.72 -8.17 -22.12
CA GLU A 77 7.08 -9.50 -22.15
C GLU A 77 7.11 -10.14 -20.76
N LYS A 78 8.29 -10.20 -20.13
CA LYS A 78 8.45 -10.70 -18.76
C LYS A 78 7.54 -9.97 -17.77
N MET A 79 7.42 -8.64 -17.89
CA MET A 79 6.56 -7.85 -17.02
C MET A 79 5.08 -8.20 -17.18
N ASN A 80 4.63 -8.43 -18.42
CA ASN A 80 3.27 -8.86 -18.71
C ASN A 80 3.02 -10.29 -18.21
N ASP A 81 3.98 -11.19 -18.37
CA ASP A 81 3.86 -12.58 -17.88
C ASP A 81 3.74 -12.64 -16.36
N GLU A 82 4.55 -11.84 -15.64
CA GLU A 82 4.47 -11.71 -14.18
C GLU A 82 3.12 -11.14 -13.70
N ASP A 83 2.47 -10.30 -14.51
CA ASP A 83 1.15 -9.72 -14.22
C ASP A 83 0.00 -10.67 -14.56
N ASN A 84 0.19 -11.54 -15.55
CA ASN A 84 -0.78 -12.54 -15.98
C ASN A 84 -0.63 -13.88 -15.25
N GLU A 85 0.41 -14.04 -14.41
CA GLU A 85 0.58 -15.25 -13.61
C GLU A 85 -0.66 -15.50 -12.73
N SER A 86 -1.20 -16.72 -12.78
CA SER A 86 -2.33 -17.10 -11.94
C SER A 86 -1.88 -17.18 -10.48
N ALA A 87 -2.33 -16.23 -9.66
CA ALA A 87 -2.10 -16.26 -8.23
C ALA A 87 -3.15 -17.13 -7.55
N HIS A 88 -2.71 -18.15 -6.80
CA HIS A 88 -3.59 -19.02 -6.04
C HIS A 88 -3.76 -18.52 -4.60
N GLU A 89 -5.01 -18.27 -4.20
CA GLU A 89 -5.38 -17.81 -2.84
C GLU A 89 -4.91 -18.78 -1.75
N GLU A 90 -4.97 -20.09 -2.00
CA GLU A 90 -4.56 -21.15 -1.07
C GLU A 90 -3.07 -21.05 -0.66
N LEU A 91 -2.20 -20.58 -1.56
CA LEU A 91 -0.78 -20.41 -1.27
C LEU A 91 -0.52 -19.21 -0.36
N LEU A 92 -1.33 -18.15 -0.48
CA LEU A 92 -1.27 -16.99 0.42
C LEU A 92 -1.74 -17.37 1.83
N GLU A 93 -2.80 -18.17 1.94
CA GLU A 93 -3.31 -18.65 3.23
C GLU A 93 -2.32 -19.56 3.98
N LYS A 94 -1.65 -20.47 3.27
CA LYS A 94 -0.70 -21.40 3.89
C LYS A 94 0.65 -20.77 4.25
N ALA A 95 1.09 -19.74 3.53
CA ALA A 95 2.41 -19.18 3.72
C ALA A 95 2.49 -17.68 3.37
N TYR A 96 1.87 -16.84 4.21
CA TYR A 96 1.90 -15.37 4.11
C TYR A 96 3.30 -14.73 4.02
N CYS A 97 4.37 -15.47 4.38
CA CYS A 97 5.76 -15.00 4.36
C CYS A 97 6.66 -15.67 3.30
N SER A 98 6.08 -16.39 2.33
CA SER A 98 6.83 -17.14 1.32
C SER A 98 7.21 -16.33 0.07
N LEU A 99 8.15 -16.85 -0.74
CA LEU A 99 8.59 -16.32 -2.04
C LEU A 99 7.47 -15.89 -3.03
N PRO A 100 6.28 -16.52 -3.07
CA PRO A 100 5.15 -16.10 -3.89
C PRO A 100 4.77 -14.62 -3.73
N VAL A 101 4.86 -14.03 -2.54
CA VAL A 101 4.48 -12.61 -2.31
C VAL A 101 5.44 -11.62 -3.00
N ARG A 102 6.64 -12.07 -3.42
CA ARG A 102 7.55 -11.24 -4.23
C ARG A 102 7.08 -11.11 -5.67
N LYS A 103 6.20 -12.00 -6.13
CA LYS A 103 5.63 -11.96 -7.48
C LYS A 103 4.48 -10.93 -7.57
N PRO A 104 4.41 -10.13 -8.64
CA PRO A 104 3.40 -9.08 -8.81
C PRO A 104 1.96 -9.57 -8.73
N ALA A 105 1.63 -10.71 -9.35
CA ALA A 105 0.29 -11.28 -9.29
C ALA A 105 -0.16 -11.63 -7.86
N TYR A 106 0.70 -12.24 -7.06
CA TYR A 106 0.40 -12.57 -5.65
C TYR A 106 0.33 -11.33 -4.78
N LYS A 107 1.18 -10.33 -5.04
CA LYS A 107 1.09 -9.04 -4.35
C LYS A 107 -0.24 -8.34 -4.64
N LYS A 108 -0.70 -8.35 -5.90
CA LYS A 108 -2.02 -7.83 -6.30
C LYS A 108 -3.14 -8.55 -5.55
N LEU A 109 -3.13 -9.89 -5.56
CA LEU A 109 -4.13 -10.71 -4.87
C LEU A 109 -4.14 -10.43 -3.36
N ALA A 110 -2.98 -10.27 -2.73
CA ALA A 110 -2.88 -9.93 -1.32
C ALA A 110 -3.54 -8.57 -0.99
N TYR A 111 -3.35 -7.54 -1.82
CA TYR A 111 -4.07 -6.27 -1.66
C TYR A 111 -5.57 -6.43 -1.83
N GLU A 112 -6.03 -7.17 -2.83
CA GLU A 112 -7.45 -7.39 -3.09
C GLU A 112 -8.14 -8.10 -1.90
N LEU A 113 -7.50 -9.13 -1.34
CA LEU A 113 -7.98 -9.81 -0.14
C LEU A 113 -7.97 -8.88 1.07
N ALA A 114 -6.89 -8.14 1.30
CA ALA A 114 -6.81 -7.18 2.40
C ALA A 114 -7.88 -6.07 2.27
N LEU A 115 -8.19 -5.62 1.04
CA LEU A 115 -9.26 -4.67 0.77
C LEU A 115 -10.64 -5.27 1.06
N LYS A 116 -10.88 -6.53 0.67
CA LYS A 116 -12.10 -7.26 1.01
C LYS A 116 -12.28 -7.38 2.53
N HIS A 117 -11.23 -7.75 3.25
CA HIS A 117 -11.26 -7.86 4.71
C HIS A 117 -11.46 -6.50 5.40
N SER A 118 -10.77 -5.45 4.95
CA SER A 118 -10.91 -4.10 5.51
C SER A 118 -12.31 -3.51 5.24
N ARG A 119 -12.88 -3.70 4.05
CA ARG A 119 -14.28 -3.34 3.75
C ARG A 119 -15.27 -4.05 4.66
N ALA A 120 -15.09 -5.36 4.86
CA ALA A 120 -15.92 -6.13 5.78
C ALA A 120 -15.79 -5.61 7.23
N LYS A 121 -14.59 -5.21 7.66
CA LYS A 121 -14.35 -4.62 8.98
C LYS A 121 -15.03 -3.26 9.12
N VAL A 122 -14.90 -2.37 8.14
CA VAL A 122 -15.58 -1.06 8.11
C VAL A 122 -17.09 -1.27 8.23
N LYS A 123 -17.66 -2.15 7.40
CA LYS A 123 -19.10 -2.49 7.42
C LYS A 123 -19.54 -2.97 8.80
N ARG A 124 -18.85 -3.97 9.37
CA ARG A 124 -19.16 -4.52 10.69
C ARG A 124 -19.14 -3.44 11.78
N THR A 125 -18.07 -2.63 11.82
CA THR A 125 -17.95 -1.56 12.83
C THR A 125 -18.97 -0.44 12.65
N ALA A 126 -19.40 -0.17 11.41
CA ALA A 126 -20.47 0.77 11.13
C ALA A 126 -21.81 0.24 11.66
N GLU A 127 -22.15 -1.02 11.36
CA GLU A 127 -23.37 -1.67 11.84
C GLU A 127 -23.41 -1.74 13.38
N GLU A 128 -22.29 -2.09 14.03
CA GLU A 128 -22.17 -2.12 15.50
C GLU A 128 -22.37 -0.71 16.10
N ARG A 129 -21.79 0.32 15.46
CA ARG A 129 -21.95 1.72 15.86
C ARG A 129 -23.41 2.15 15.75
N GLU A 130 -24.05 1.96 14.60
CA GLU A 130 -25.45 2.32 14.34
C GLU A 130 -26.40 1.59 15.32
N ALA A 131 -26.17 0.31 15.57
CA ALA A 131 -26.93 -0.45 16.57
C ALA A 131 -26.81 0.14 17.98
N ALA A 132 -25.61 0.57 18.38
CA ALA A 132 -25.39 1.19 19.68
C ALA A 132 -26.06 2.57 19.81
N PHE A 133 -26.07 3.38 18.73
CA PHE A 133 -26.81 4.65 18.71
C PHE A 133 -28.31 4.41 18.85
N LYS A 134 -28.86 3.43 18.12
CA LYS A 134 -30.28 3.04 18.21
C LYS A 134 -30.66 2.53 19.61
N GLU A 135 -29.78 1.82 20.30
CA GLU A 135 -30.01 1.38 21.69
C GLU A 135 -30.02 2.57 22.67
N GLN A 136 -29.20 3.61 22.44
CA GLN A 136 -29.19 4.82 23.27
C GLN A 136 -30.49 5.62 23.11
N GLU A 137 -31.03 5.73 21.89
CA GLU A 137 -32.32 6.38 21.65
C GLU A 137 -33.48 5.66 22.36
N GLY A 138 -33.41 4.32 22.47
CA GLY A 138 -34.38 3.53 23.24
C GLY A 138 -34.29 3.73 24.76
N LYS A 139 -33.10 3.97 25.32
CA LYS A 139 -32.89 4.20 26.77
C LYS A 139 -33.18 5.64 27.21
N GLY A 140 -33.14 6.61 26.31
CA GLY A 140 -33.48 8.01 26.58
C GLY A 140 -34.95 8.27 26.94
N LYS A 141 -35.85 7.29 26.80
CA LYS A 141 -37.29 7.43 27.10
C LYS A 141 -37.73 6.96 28.50
N ALA A 142 -36.83 6.52 29.38
CA ALA A 142 -37.19 5.89 30.66
C ALA A 142 -36.48 6.51 31.87
N LYS A 143 -36.22 7.82 31.88
CA LYS A 143 -35.59 8.49 33.02
C LYS A 143 -36.25 9.81 33.38
N ASP A 144 -37.51 9.74 33.79
CA ASP A 144 -38.14 10.77 34.62
C ASP A 144 -38.90 10.10 35.77
N ALA A 145 -38.28 10.12 36.96
CA ALA A 145 -38.90 10.36 38.27
C ALA A 145 -37.95 9.91 39.41
N PRO A 146 -37.42 10.82 40.24
CA PRO A 146 -36.94 10.46 41.56
C PRO A 146 -38.14 10.31 42.53
N ASP A 147 -38.17 9.20 43.24
CA ASP A 147 -39.12 8.87 44.31
C ASP A 147 -38.82 9.71 45.57
N ALA A 148 -39.85 10.35 46.15
CA ALA A 148 -39.77 11.09 47.41
C ALA A 148 -41.10 10.98 48.21
N PRO A 149 -41.05 11.02 49.56
CA PRO A 149 -41.95 10.28 50.45
C PRO A 149 -43.31 10.94 50.73
N ASP A 150 -44.19 10.14 51.36
CA ASP A 150 -45.62 10.30 51.63
C ASP A 150 -46.10 11.59 52.35
N ALA A 151 -47.40 11.87 52.15
CA ALA A 151 -48.10 13.18 52.10
C ALA A 151 -48.49 13.89 53.43
N PRO A 152 -49.05 15.13 53.31
CA PRO A 152 -50.23 15.50 54.09
C PRO A 152 -51.43 15.99 53.23
N GLY A 153 -52.62 15.40 53.48
CA GLY A 153 -53.98 15.98 53.36
C GLY A 153 -54.53 16.47 51.99
N PRO A 154 -55.74 16.05 51.54
CA PRO A 154 -56.23 16.36 50.20
C PRO A 154 -56.68 17.84 50.07
N SER A 155 -56.10 18.53 49.10
CA SER A 155 -56.66 19.75 48.49
C SER A 155 -57.28 19.36 47.14
N GLY A 156 -58.43 19.96 46.78
CA GLY A 156 -59.25 19.57 45.62
C GLY A 156 -58.49 19.53 44.27
N PRO A 157 -59.03 18.81 43.27
CA PRO A 157 -58.30 18.55 42.03
C PRO A 157 -58.04 19.86 41.25
N PRO A 158 -56.80 20.15 40.84
CA PRO A 158 -56.54 21.20 39.87
C PRO A 158 -56.90 20.70 38.47
N ASP A 159 -57.36 21.62 37.60
CA ASP A 159 -57.65 21.35 36.20
C ASP A 159 -56.44 20.73 35.48
N ALA A 160 -56.71 19.75 34.62
CA ALA A 160 -55.69 19.03 33.88
C ALA A 160 -54.85 19.99 33.03
N PRO A 161 -53.51 19.96 33.11
CA PRO A 161 -52.68 20.75 32.21
C PRO A 161 -52.87 20.24 30.78
N GLY A 162 -53.06 21.17 29.85
CA GLY A 162 -53.12 20.87 28.42
C GLY A 162 -51.85 20.17 27.92
N PRO A 163 -51.92 19.41 26.81
CA PRO A 163 -50.79 18.64 26.32
C PRO A 163 -49.59 19.55 26.06
N SER A 164 -48.43 19.22 26.65
CA SER A 164 -47.17 19.87 26.31
C SER A 164 -46.86 19.60 24.84
N GLY A 165 -46.66 20.66 24.06
CA GLY A 165 -46.26 20.56 22.66
C GLY A 165 -44.97 19.76 22.52
N ALA A 166 -44.87 18.96 21.46
CA ALA A 166 -43.67 18.18 21.18
C ALA A 166 -42.44 19.10 21.07
N PRO A 167 -41.27 18.71 21.63
CA PRO A 167 -40.06 19.49 21.48
C PRO A 167 -39.71 19.59 19.99
N ALA A 168 -39.34 20.80 19.55
CA ALA A 168 -38.88 21.03 18.20
C ALA A 168 -37.65 20.16 17.91
N ALA A 169 -37.60 19.57 16.71
CA ALA A 169 -36.45 18.80 16.28
C ALA A 169 -35.18 19.68 16.34
N PRO A 170 -34.06 19.18 16.87
CA PRO A 170 -32.82 19.95 16.87
C PRO A 170 -32.40 20.25 15.44
N ASP A 171 -31.93 21.47 15.21
CA ASP A 171 -31.41 21.88 13.90
C ASP A 171 -30.28 20.96 13.46
N ALA A 172 -30.22 20.72 12.15
CA ALA A 172 -29.15 19.92 11.56
C ALA A 172 -27.79 20.55 11.90
N PRO A 173 -26.79 19.75 12.30
CA PRO A 173 -25.46 20.27 12.55
C PRO A 173 -24.92 20.97 11.29
N ALA A 174 -24.36 22.16 11.47
CA ALA A 174 -23.73 22.89 10.39
C ALA A 174 -22.65 22.02 9.73
N VAL A 175 -22.65 22.00 8.39
CA VAL A 175 -21.62 21.31 7.62
C VAL A 175 -20.28 21.95 7.98
N PRO A 176 -19.29 21.20 8.48
CA PRO A 176 -17.97 21.74 8.73
C PRO A 176 -17.41 22.31 7.43
N ASP A 177 -16.83 23.51 7.48
CA ASP A 177 -16.13 24.08 6.34
C ASP A 177 -15.08 23.09 5.81
N ALA A 178 -14.96 23.03 4.48
CA ALA A 178 -13.97 22.20 3.85
C ALA A 178 -12.58 22.58 4.38
N PRO A 179 -11.71 21.60 4.70
CA PRO A 179 -10.36 21.88 5.12
C PRO A 179 -9.66 22.71 4.04
N ALA A 180 -8.96 23.77 4.46
CA ALA A 180 -8.18 24.61 3.57
C ALA A 180 -7.20 23.73 2.77
N VAL A 181 -7.14 23.97 1.46
CA VAL A 181 -6.18 23.29 0.59
C VAL A 181 -4.77 23.67 1.07
N PRO A 182 -3.91 22.71 1.44
CA PRO A 182 -2.53 23.00 1.79
C PRO A 182 -1.85 23.68 0.61
N ASP A 183 -1.07 24.73 0.86
CA ASP A 183 -0.27 25.37 -0.17
C ASP A 183 0.63 24.34 -0.86
N ALA A 184 0.79 24.51 -2.18
CA ALA A 184 1.66 23.65 -2.95
C ALA A 184 3.09 23.71 -2.38
N PRO A 185 3.77 22.57 -2.23
CA PRO A 185 5.15 22.56 -1.79
C PRO A 185 6.00 23.39 -2.75
N ALA A 186 6.88 24.23 -2.20
CA ALA A 186 7.82 25.02 -2.99
C ALA A 186 8.61 24.09 -3.91
N VAL A 187 8.76 24.51 -5.17
CA VAL A 187 9.56 23.78 -6.15
C VAL A 187 11.01 23.79 -5.65
N PRO A 188 11.64 22.62 -5.45
CA PRO A 188 13.05 22.57 -5.09
C PRO A 188 13.89 23.24 -6.18
N ASP A 189 14.87 24.05 -5.79
CA ASP A 189 15.81 24.63 -6.73
C ASP A 189 16.44 23.54 -7.60
N ALA A 190 16.59 23.85 -8.89
CA ALA A 190 17.23 22.94 -9.82
C ALA A 190 18.66 22.64 -9.32
N PRO A 191 19.11 21.37 -9.35
CA PRO A 191 20.49 21.05 -9.07
C PRO A 191 21.40 21.90 -9.96
N GLY A 192 22.41 22.54 -9.35
CA GLY A 192 23.42 23.27 -10.10
C GLY A 192 24.09 22.37 -11.15
N PRO A 193 24.62 22.94 -12.25
CA PRO A 193 25.28 22.16 -13.28
C PRO A 193 26.41 21.33 -12.66
N SER A 194 26.47 20.06 -13.03
CA SER A 194 27.61 19.21 -12.68
C SER A 194 28.88 19.84 -13.26
N GLY A 195 29.92 19.95 -12.42
CA GLY A 195 31.23 20.41 -12.87
C GLY A 195 31.76 19.53 -14.02
N PRO A 196 32.66 20.07 -14.86
CA PRO A 196 33.25 19.28 -15.94
C PRO A 196 33.97 18.06 -15.34
N PRO A 197 33.93 16.90 -16.02
CA PRO A 197 34.71 15.74 -15.61
C PRO A 197 36.20 16.08 -15.61
N ASP A 198 36.92 15.54 -14.62
CA ASP A 198 38.38 15.66 -14.56
C ASP A 198 39.02 15.08 -15.82
N ALA A 199 40.11 15.70 -16.27
CA ALA A 199 40.86 15.24 -17.42
C ALA A 199 41.36 13.80 -17.18
N PRO A 200 41.26 12.90 -18.17
CA PRO A 200 41.82 11.56 -18.06
C PRO A 200 43.31 11.63 -17.70
N GLY A 201 43.71 10.84 -16.70
CA GLY A 201 45.13 10.68 -16.36
C GLY A 201 45.92 10.19 -17.57
N ALA A 202 47.13 10.71 -17.74
CA ALA A 202 47.99 10.31 -18.85
C ALA A 202 48.23 8.79 -18.82
N PRO A 203 48.23 8.10 -19.99
CA PRO A 203 48.58 6.69 -20.06
C PRO A 203 49.96 6.45 -19.44
N GLY A 204 50.08 5.42 -18.61
CA GLY A 204 51.36 4.98 -18.08
C GLY A 204 52.31 4.57 -19.21
N PRO A 205 53.64 4.63 -19.00
CA PRO A 205 54.61 4.21 -20.01
C PRO A 205 54.38 2.73 -20.37
N SER A 206 54.45 2.42 -21.66
CA SER A 206 54.40 1.04 -22.14
C SER A 206 55.61 0.27 -21.62
N GLY A 207 55.38 -0.88 -21.00
CA GLY A 207 56.44 -1.77 -20.54
C GLY A 207 57.34 -2.20 -21.69
N ALA A 208 58.64 -2.27 -21.44
CA ALA A 208 59.60 -2.71 -22.44
C ALA A 208 59.33 -4.16 -22.86
N PRO A 209 59.51 -4.52 -24.14
CA PRO A 209 59.41 -5.91 -24.59
C PRO A 209 60.40 -6.80 -23.83
N GLY A 210 59.95 -7.99 -23.44
CA GLY A 210 60.81 -9.00 -22.84
C GLY A 210 61.92 -9.43 -23.80
N ALA A 211 63.10 -9.70 -23.27
CA ALA A 211 64.23 -10.17 -24.06
C ALA A 211 63.91 -11.54 -24.70
N PRO A 212 64.41 -11.83 -25.91
CA PRO A 212 64.22 -13.15 -26.53
C PRO A 212 64.95 -14.23 -25.72
N ASP A 213 64.33 -15.41 -25.61
CA ASP A 213 64.97 -16.59 -25.02
C ASP A 213 66.19 -17.03 -25.83
N ALA A 214 67.23 -17.46 -25.11
CA ALA A 214 68.46 -17.95 -25.70
C ALA A 214 68.23 -19.32 -26.38
N PRO A 215 68.93 -19.62 -27.48
CA PRO A 215 68.77 -20.88 -28.19
C PRO A 215 69.21 -22.06 -27.32
N GLU A 216 68.43 -23.14 -27.33
CA GLU A 216 68.76 -24.40 -26.64
C GLU A 216 69.99 -25.07 -27.29
N ASP A 217 70.88 -25.58 -26.43
CA ASP A 217 72.09 -26.29 -26.86
C ASP A 217 71.75 -27.61 -27.59
N PRO A 218 72.49 -27.97 -28.65
CA PRO A 218 72.24 -29.19 -29.39
C PRO A 218 72.59 -30.43 -28.56
N LYS A 219 71.65 -31.38 -28.51
CA LYS A 219 71.81 -32.68 -27.85
C LYS A 219 72.99 -33.46 -28.46
N PRO A 220 73.89 -34.04 -27.65
CA PRO A 220 74.99 -34.83 -28.17
C PRO A 220 74.51 -36.16 -28.79
N PRO A 221 75.23 -36.69 -29.78
CA PRO A 221 74.85 -37.92 -30.49
C PRO A 221 75.01 -39.16 -29.58
N GLU A 222 74.05 -40.08 -29.68
CA GLU A 222 74.11 -41.39 -28.99
C GLU A 222 75.18 -42.29 -29.62
N PRO A 223 75.90 -43.09 -28.81
CA PRO A 223 76.89 -44.04 -29.31
C PRO A 223 76.22 -45.28 -29.95
N PRO A 224 76.90 -45.96 -30.89
CA PRO A 224 76.36 -47.13 -31.56
C PRO A 224 76.26 -48.32 -30.60
N ALA A 225 75.14 -49.05 -30.67
CA ALA A 225 74.96 -50.30 -29.95
C ALA A 225 75.67 -51.45 -30.70
N ASP A 226 76.59 -52.12 -30.02
CA ASP A 226 77.18 -53.40 -30.40
C ASP A 226 76.51 -54.52 -29.58
N GLU A 227 76.29 -55.67 -30.25
CA GLU A 227 75.66 -56.97 -29.88
C GLU A 227 74.93 -57.17 -28.54
#